data_AF-A0A2K9E4R9-F1
#
_entry.id   AF-A0A2K9E4R9-F1
#
_cell.length_a   1.000
_cell.length_b   1.000
_cell.length_c   1.000
_cell.angle_alpha   90.00
_cell.angle_beta   90.00
_cell.angle_gamma   90.00
#
_symmetry.space_group_name_H-M   'P 1'
#
loop_
_entity.id
_entity.type
_entity.pdbx_description
1 polymer ?
#
loop_
_entity_poly.entity_id
_entity_poly.type
_entity_poly.pdbx_seq_one_letter_code
_entity_poly.pdbx_strand_id
1 'polypeptide(L)'
;MKKICKNCGASNQPAAKYCNNCNESLIGSMLKSEDESLQSVRPANNYASLGNDTVSIGKWLLVMFLLTIPLVNIGTLFYLAFVSQNQNLENFGKAALILTVIYFVLTIVFVIIASIFFVEILKSLSY
;
A
#
# COMPACT_ATOMS: atom_id res chain seq x y z
N MET A 1 37.23 -5.70 -31.31
CA MET A 1 37.84 -4.70 -30.40
C MET A 1 38.10 -5.35 -29.04
N LYS A 2 39.22 -5.08 -28.36
CA LYS A 2 39.50 -5.66 -27.03
C LYS A 2 38.98 -4.71 -25.94
N LYS A 3 38.45 -5.24 -24.84
CA LYS A 3 37.89 -4.44 -23.73
C LYS A 3 38.92 -4.30 -22.62
N ILE A 4 39.26 -3.07 -22.24
CA ILE A 4 40.23 -2.80 -21.18
C ILE A 4 39.50 -2.65 -19.83
N CYS A 5 39.92 -3.43 -18.83
CA CYS A 5 39.38 -3.34 -17.48
C CYS A 5 39.78 -2.00 -16.83
N LYS A 6 38.81 -1.26 -16.28
CA LYS A 6 39.08 0.02 -15.60
C LYS A 6 39.67 -0.14 -14.20
N ASN A 7 39.57 -1.32 -13.60
CA ASN A 7 40.09 -1.59 -12.26
C ASN A 7 41.58 -2.03 -12.32
N CYS A 8 41.93 -3.00 -13.18
CA CYS A 8 43.30 -3.54 -13.24
C CYS A 8 44.04 -3.33 -14.58
N GLY A 9 43.40 -2.73 -15.58
CA GLY A 9 44.02 -2.48 -16.89
C GLY A 9 44.14 -3.69 -17.82
N ALA A 10 43.71 -4.89 -17.39
CA ALA A 10 43.82 -6.09 -18.22
C ALA A 10 42.95 -6.01 -19.49
N SER A 11 43.49 -6.53 -20.60
CA SER A 11 42.78 -6.64 -21.88
C SER A 11 41.96 -7.93 -21.93
N ASN A 12 40.67 -7.79 -22.18
CA ASN A 12 39.69 -8.87 -22.19
C ASN A 12 39.01 -9.02 -23.56
N GLN A 13 38.39 -10.18 -23.77
CA GLN A 13 37.57 -10.41 -24.95
C GLN A 13 36.39 -9.42 -24.98
N PRO A 14 35.94 -8.96 -26.17
CA PRO A 14 34.84 -8.01 -26.27
C PRO A 14 33.55 -8.51 -25.59
N ALA A 15 33.26 -9.82 -25.65
CA ALA A 15 32.09 -10.44 -25.02
C ALA A 15 32.29 -10.83 -23.53
N ALA A 16 33.45 -10.56 -22.93
CA ALA A 16 33.72 -10.93 -21.54
C ALA A 16 32.83 -10.13 -20.57
N LYS A 17 32.10 -10.85 -19.72
CA LYS A 17 31.25 -10.29 -18.66
C LYS A 17 32.04 -9.88 -17.43
N TYR A 18 33.11 -10.60 -17.12
CA TYR A 18 34.03 -10.32 -16.01
C TYR A 18 35.47 -10.25 -16.51
N CYS A 19 36.31 -9.51 -15.80
CA CYS A 19 37.73 -9.45 -16.08
C CYS A 19 38.40 -10.79 -15.74
N ASN A 20 39.14 -11.36 -16.69
CA ASN A 20 39.87 -12.60 -16.50
C ASN A 20 41.04 -12.52 -15.49
N ASN A 21 41.42 -11.32 -15.05
CA ASN A 21 42.54 -11.12 -14.12
C ASN A 21 42.08 -10.73 -12.71
N CYS A 22 41.17 -9.75 -12.57
CA CYS A 22 40.71 -9.26 -11.26
C CYS A 22 39.23 -9.54 -10.96
N ASN A 23 38.52 -10.25 -11.85
CA ASN A 23 37.11 -10.60 -11.73
C ASN A 23 36.11 -9.43 -11.69
N GLU A 24 36.55 -8.20 -11.96
CA GLU A 24 35.69 -7.00 -12.05
C GLU A 24 34.64 -7.11 -13.15
N SER A 25 33.44 -6.56 -12.93
CA SER A 25 32.39 -6.56 -13.94
C SER A 25 32.74 -5.64 -15.11
N LEU A 26 32.72 -6.20 -16.32
CA LEU A 26 33.03 -5.50 -17.56
C LEU A 26 31.78 -5.12 -18.36
N ILE A 27 30.60 -5.43 -17.83
CA ILE A 27 29.30 -5.33 -18.51
C ILE A 27 28.95 -3.87 -18.85
N GLY A 28 29.36 -2.90 -18.02
CA GLY A 28 29.02 -1.48 -18.18
C GLY A 28 29.83 -0.69 -19.21
N SER A 29 30.63 -1.33 -20.09
CA SER A 29 31.52 -0.61 -21.03
C SER A 29 31.20 -0.80 -22.51
N MET A 30 30.08 -1.44 -22.87
CA MET A 30 29.61 -1.48 -24.26
C MET A 30 28.08 -1.57 -24.31
N LEU A 31 27.36 -0.45 -24.20
CA LEU A 31 25.99 -0.30 -24.75
C LEU A 31 25.64 1.19 -24.94
N LYS A 32 26.01 1.73 -26.11
CA LYS A 32 25.22 2.76 -26.80
C LYS A 32 25.18 2.40 -28.28
N SER A 33 24.13 1.70 -28.69
CA SER A 33 23.55 1.75 -30.04
C SER A 33 22.31 0.87 -30.07
N GLU A 34 21.17 1.51 -30.34
CA GLU A 34 19.88 0.91 -30.68
C GLU A 34 19.98 0.07 -31.97
N ASP A 35 19.41 -1.14 -31.99
CA ASP A 35 18.41 -1.56 -32.98
C ASP A 35 17.70 -2.86 -32.53
N GLU A 36 16.51 -3.04 -33.09
CA GLU A 36 15.29 -3.69 -32.67
C GLU A 36 15.24 -5.23 -32.87
N SER A 37 14.54 -5.92 -31.96
CA SER A 37 13.65 -7.08 -32.17
C SER A 37 13.78 -8.19 -31.12
N LEU A 38 12.62 -8.58 -30.58
CA LEU A 38 12.38 -9.49 -29.44
C LEU A 38 12.93 -9.01 -28.08
N GLN A 39 12.32 -7.93 -27.58
CA GLN A 39 12.19 -7.73 -26.14
C GLN A 39 11.49 -8.95 -25.52
N SER A 40 12.27 -9.78 -24.83
CA SER A 40 11.74 -10.59 -23.75
C SER A 40 11.04 -9.64 -22.79
N VAL A 41 9.72 -9.77 -22.68
CA VAL A 41 8.88 -9.01 -21.74
C VAL A 41 9.36 -9.34 -20.33
N ARG A 42 10.31 -8.56 -19.83
CA ARG A 42 10.53 -8.38 -18.40
C ARG A 42 9.86 -7.05 -18.10
N PRO A 43 8.75 -7.00 -17.36
CA PRO A 43 8.30 -5.73 -16.84
C PRO A 43 9.47 -5.14 -16.05
N ALA A 44 9.92 -3.97 -16.47
CA ALA A 44 10.76 -3.13 -15.65
C ALA A 44 9.92 -2.85 -14.41
N ASN A 45 10.28 -3.58 -13.37
CA ASN A 45 9.66 -3.54 -12.06
C ASN A 45 9.88 -2.15 -11.45
N ASN A 46 9.05 -1.21 -11.86
CA ASN A 46 8.86 0.10 -11.23
C ASN A 46 8.20 -0.03 -9.85
N TYR A 47 8.55 -1.06 -9.06
CA TYR A 47 8.07 -1.20 -7.68
C TYR A 47 8.68 -0.12 -6.77
N ALA A 48 9.80 0.49 -7.17
CA ALA A 48 10.39 1.60 -6.42
C ALA A 48 9.49 2.85 -6.38
N SER A 49 8.54 2.99 -7.32
CA SER A 49 7.52 4.04 -7.31
C SER A 49 6.16 3.59 -6.75
N LEU A 50 6.00 2.29 -6.46
CA LEU A 50 4.82 1.70 -5.82
C LEU A 50 5.02 1.57 -4.28
N GLY A 51 6.08 2.18 -3.75
CA GLY A 51 6.49 2.04 -2.35
C GLY A 51 5.90 3.10 -1.41
N ASN A 52 5.30 4.17 -1.91
CA ASN A 52 4.80 5.27 -1.07
C ASN A 52 3.44 4.96 -0.43
N ASP A 53 2.59 4.19 -1.11
CA ASP A 53 1.21 4.01 -0.63
C ASP A 53 1.08 2.91 0.43
N THR A 54 2.13 2.13 0.69
CA THR A 54 2.09 1.10 1.72
C THR A 54 2.09 1.72 3.13
N VAL A 55 1.06 1.39 3.91
CA VAL A 55 0.88 1.90 5.27
C VAL A 55 1.55 0.95 6.25
N SER A 56 2.45 1.47 7.09
CA SER A 56 3.13 0.65 8.09
C SER A 56 2.17 0.11 9.17
N ILE A 57 2.53 -1.02 9.78
CA ILE A 57 1.72 -1.64 10.85
C ILE A 57 1.49 -0.70 12.04
N GLY A 58 2.52 0.07 12.42
CA GLY A 58 2.41 1.03 13.53
C GLY A 58 1.40 2.15 13.23
N LYS A 59 1.31 2.59 11.97
CA LYS A 59 0.33 3.58 11.55
C LYS A 59 -1.08 3.02 11.57
N TRP A 60 -1.27 1.77 11.14
CA TRP A 60 -2.57 1.08 11.28
C TRP A 60 -2.99 0.89 12.73
N LEU A 61 -2.07 0.52 13.62
CA LEU A 61 -2.36 0.41 15.06
C LEU A 61 -2.79 1.76 15.66
N LEU A 62 -2.10 2.85 15.31
CA LEU A 62 -2.49 4.20 15.73
C LEU A 62 -3.88 4.58 15.22
N VAL A 63 -4.17 4.32 13.94
CA VAL A 63 -5.51 4.56 13.36
C VAL A 63 -6.56 3.78 14.14
N MET A 64 -6.40 2.47 14.34
CA MET A 64 -7.37 1.66 15.07
C MET A 64 -7.58 2.14 16.51
N PHE A 65 -6.50 2.55 17.19
CA PHE A 65 -6.58 3.13 18.53
C PHE A 65 -7.37 4.46 18.56
N LEU A 66 -7.16 5.34 17.58
CA LEU A 66 -7.91 6.61 17.49
C LEU A 66 -9.40 6.38 17.20
N LEU A 67 -9.73 5.34 16.42
CA LEU A 67 -11.11 4.99 16.06
C LEU A 67 -11.90 4.37 17.23
N THR A 68 -11.25 3.79 18.24
CA THR A 68 -11.99 3.24 19.40
C THR A 68 -12.52 4.31 20.34
N ILE A 69 -11.95 5.52 20.30
CA ILE A 69 -12.39 6.66 21.11
C ILE A 69 -13.58 7.33 20.39
N PRO A 70 -14.81 7.29 20.91
CA PRO A 70 -16.01 7.65 20.14
C PRO A 70 -16.00 9.07 19.53
N LEU A 71 -15.52 10.07 20.29
CA LEU A 71 -15.47 11.46 19.83
C LEU A 71 -14.30 11.71 18.87
N VAL A 72 -13.17 11.05 19.08
CA VAL A 72 -11.96 11.21 18.24
C VAL A 72 -12.10 10.41 16.94
N ASN A 73 -12.88 9.33 16.96
CA ASN A 73 -13.14 8.46 15.81
C ASN A 73 -13.65 9.29 14.61
N ILE A 74 -14.70 10.08 14.80
CA ILE A 74 -15.29 10.87 13.71
C ILE A 74 -14.26 11.85 13.13
N GLY A 75 -13.57 12.62 13.98
CA GLY A 75 -12.52 13.55 13.53
C GLY A 75 -11.37 12.84 12.79
N THR A 76 -10.98 11.66 13.27
CA THR A 76 -9.97 10.79 12.63
C THR A 76 -10.43 10.36 11.24
N LEU A 77 -11.68 9.95 11.07
CA LEU A 77 -12.22 9.55 9.77
C LEU A 77 -12.22 10.71 8.76
N PHE A 78 -12.58 11.93 9.18
CA PHE A 78 -12.47 13.12 8.32
C PHE A 78 -11.02 13.45 7.96
N TYR A 79 -10.10 13.39 8.93
CA TYR A 79 -8.68 13.57 8.67
C TYR A 79 -8.16 12.54 7.65
N LEU A 80 -8.50 11.26 7.83
CA LEU A 80 -8.10 10.22 6.88
C LEU A 80 -8.71 10.48 5.51
N ALA A 81 -10.02 10.74 5.42
CA ALA A 81 -10.74 10.86 4.15
C ALA A 81 -10.36 12.07 3.28
N PHE A 82 -9.93 13.18 3.89
CA PHE A 82 -9.74 14.45 3.18
C PHE A 82 -8.35 15.08 3.35
N VAL A 83 -7.60 14.71 4.40
CA VAL A 83 -6.29 15.31 4.71
C VAL A 83 -5.14 14.34 4.50
N SER A 84 -5.38 13.02 4.56
CA SER A 84 -4.34 12.02 4.34
C SER A 84 -3.75 12.13 2.93
N GLN A 85 -2.42 12.19 2.85
CA GLN A 85 -1.69 12.15 1.57
C GLN A 85 -1.44 10.72 1.06
N ASN A 86 -1.76 9.69 1.86
CA ASN A 86 -1.63 8.30 1.48
C ASN A 86 -2.98 7.77 0.98
N GLN A 87 -3.01 7.27 -0.25
CA GLN A 87 -4.23 6.88 -0.94
C GLN A 87 -4.98 5.74 -0.22
N ASN A 88 -4.27 4.79 0.41
CA ASN A 88 -4.91 3.70 1.14
C ASN A 88 -5.64 4.19 2.40
N LEU A 89 -5.06 5.14 3.12
CA LEU A 89 -5.70 5.77 4.29
C LEU A 89 -6.86 6.68 3.88
N GLU A 90 -6.71 7.40 2.77
CA GLU A 90 -7.77 8.24 2.21
C GLU A 90 -9.00 7.42 1.81
N ASN A 91 -8.76 6.34 1.05
CA ASN A 91 -9.81 5.41 0.64
C ASN A 91 -10.48 4.75 1.84
N PHE A 92 -9.68 4.33 2.85
CA PHE A 92 -10.23 3.79 4.09
C PHE A 92 -11.12 4.81 4.80
N GLY A 93 -10.68 6.06 4.96
CA GLY A 93 -11.46 7.11 5.61
C GLY A 93 -12.79 7.36 4.91
N LYS A 94 -12.79 7.47 3.58
CA LYS A 94 -14.01 7.64 2.78
C LYS A 94 -14.97 6.46 2.90
N ALA A 95 -14.45 5.23 2.77
CA ALA A 95 -15.25 4.01 2.90
C ALA A 95 -15.84 3.88 4.32
N ALA A 96 -15.03 4.14 5.34
CA ALA A 96 -15.45 4.10 6.73
C ALA A 96 -16.52 5.15 7.04
N LEU A 97 -16.43 6.38 6.53
CA LEU A 97 -17.48 7.40 6.67
C LEU A 97 -18.82 6.92 6.09
N ILE A 98 -18.80 6.34 4.89
CA ILE A 98 -20.02 5.78 4.26
C ILE A 98 -20.58 4.65 5.13
N LEU A 99 -19.73 3.74 5.60
CA LEU A 99 -20.15 2.65 6.50
C LEU A 99 -20.68 3.16 7.83
N THR A 100 -20.13 4.22 8.41
CA THR A 100 -20.64 4.84 9.64
C THR A 100 -22.05 5.34 9.46
N VAL A 101 -22.37 5.98 8.33
CA VAL A 101 -23.74 6.44 8.03
C VAL A 101 -24.68 5.25 7.86
N ILE A 102 -24.29 4.23 7.11
CA ILE A 102 -25.09 3.02 6.91
C ILE A 102 -25.38 2.35 8.26
N TYR A 103 -24.34 2.16 9.07
CA TYR A 103 -24.46 1.54 10.39
C TYR A 103 -25.38 2.35 11.30
N PHE A 104 -25.27 3.68 11.31
CA PHE A 104 -26.13 4.55 12.10
C PHE A 104 -27.62 4.35 11.75
N VAL A 105 -27.96 4.32 10.46
CA VAL A 105 -29.32 4.07 9.99
C VAL A 105 -29.80 2.69 10.42
N LEU A 106 -29.00 1.64 10.20
CA LEU A 106 -29.34 0.27 10.60
C LEU A 106 -29.56 0.14 12.10
N THR A 107 -28.76 0.84 12.91
CA THR A 107 -28.86 0.80 14.38
C THR A 107 -30.15 1.44 14.85
N ILE A 108 -30.57 2.56 14.26
CA ILE A 108 -31.85 3.20 14.57
C ILE A 108 -33.02 2.24 14.28
N VAL A 109 -33.03 1.63 13.09
CA VAL A 109 -34.07 0.68 12.70
C VAL A 109 -34.10 -0.51 13.66
N PHE A 110 -32.93 -1.06 14.00
CA PHE A 110 -32.81 -2.17 14.93
C PHE A 110 -33.32 -1.81 16.33
N VAL A 111 -32.94 -0.64 16.87
CA VAL A 111 -33.40 -0.17 18.19
C VAL A 111 -34.91 0.00 18.23
N ILE A 112 -35.53 0.53 17.17
CA ILE A 112 -36.99 0.65 17.09
C ILE A 112 -37.64 -0.73 17.19
N ILE A 113 -37.22 -1.69 16.35
CA ILE A 113 -37.77 -3.06 16.34
C ILE A 113 -37.53 -3.75 17.69
N ALA A 114 -36.31 -3.67 18.22
CA ALA A 114 -35.92 -4.28 19.49
C ALA A 114 -36.69 -3.67 20.67
N SER A 115 -36.94 -2.35 20.67
CA SER A 115 -37.68 -1.67 21.73
C SER A 115 -39.13 -2.13 21.82
N ILE A 116 -39.79 -2.37 20.69
CA ILE A 116 -41.17 -2.89 20.65
C ILE A 116 -41.19 -4.29 21.28
N PHE A 117 -40.29 -5.18 20.83
CA PHE A 117 -40.19 -6.53 21.37
C PHE A 117 -39.82 -6.54 22.86
N PHE A 118 -38.94 -5.64 23.30
CA PHE A 118 -38.53 -5.50 24.69
C PHE A 118 -39.70 -5.12 25.61
N VAL A 119 -40.57 -4.20 25.19
CA VAL A 119 -41.77 -3.83 25.97
C VAL A 119 -42.70 -5.03 26.14
N GLU A 120 -42.88 -5.87 25.12
CA GLU A 120 -43.71 -7.08 25.23
C GLU A 120 -43.11 -8.10 26.21
N ILE A 121 -41.77 -8.25 26.22
CA ILE A 121 -41.10 -9.08 27.23
C ILE A 121 -41.36 -8.53 28.64
N LEU A 122 -41.22 -7.22 28.85
CA LEU A 122 -41.47 -6.62 30.18
C LEU A 122 -42.90 -6.86 30.67
N LYS A 123 -43.90 -6.75 29.78
CA LYS A 123 -45.29 -7.08 30.12
C LYS A 123 -45.44 -8.54 30.55
N SER A 124 -44.78 -9.47 29.85
CA SER A 124 -44.81 -10.90 30.19
C SER A 124 -44.19 -11.22 31.55
N LEU A 125 -43.27 -10.39 32.05
CA LEU A 125 -42.61 -10.58 33.34
C LEU A 125 -43.34 -9.88 34.50
N SER A 126 -44.29 -8.99 34.19
CA SER A 126 -45.08 -8.23 35.17
C SER A 126 -46.40 -8.90 35.55
N TYR A 127 -46.79 -9.98 34.86
CA TYR A 127 -47.95 -10.83 35.16
C TYR A 127 -47.53 -12.03 36.00
#